data_AF-A0A7K2XP17-F1
#
_entry.id   AF-A0A7K2XP17-F1
#
_cell.length_a   1.000
_cell.length_b   1.000
_cell.length_c   1.000
_cell.angle_alpha   90.00
_cell.angle_beta   90.00
_cell.angle_gamma   90.00
#
_symmetry.space_group_name_H-M   'P 1'
#
loop_
_entity.id
_entity.type
_entity.pdbx_description
1 polymer ?
#
loop_
_entity_poly.entity_id
_entity_poly.type
_entity_poly.pdbx_seq_one_letter_code
_entity_poly.pdbx_strand_id
1 'polypeptide(L)'
;VYRSVDGEPHQQVLDGAVPVLEQVAAAGPEELRAAVDEAAGHVFDPAGEIPFRARLVTGADGGQVLVLLLHHIAGDGWSTPCLLADLDTAYRARAEGRA
;
A
#
# COMPACT_ATOMS: atom_id res chain seq x y z
N VAL A 1 10.91 -3.65 8.41
CA VAL A 1 10.68 -5.10 8.56
C VAL A 1 10.76 -5.47 10.03
N TYR A 2 10.17 -6.59 10.43
CA TYR A 2 10.09 -7.09 11.79
C TYR A 2 10.73 -8.47 11.84
N ARG A 3 12.03 -8.50 12.14
CA ARG A 3 12.87 -9.71 12.07
C ARG A 3 13.16 -10.23 13.48
N SER A 4 13.48 -11.51 13.59
CA SER A 4 14.09 -12.06 14.82
C SER A 4 15.61 -12.08 14.69
N VAL A 5 16.32 -11.64 15.72
CA VAL A 5 17.79 -11.73 15.85
C VAL A 5 18.07 -12.49 17.14
N ASP A 6 18.76 -13.63 17.03
CA ASP A 6 19.08 -14.50 18.17
C ASP A 6 17.84 -14.92 19.01
N GLY A 7 16.67 -15.03 18.37
CA GLY A 7 15.41 -15.40 19.02
C GLY A 7 14.57 -14.21 19.52
N GLU A 8 15.12 -12.99 19.51
CA GLU A 8 14.42 -11.79 19.98
C GLU A 8 13.81 -10.99 18.82
N PRO A 9 12.57 -10.48 18.94
CA PRO A 9 11.93 -9.68 17.88
C PRO A 9 12.49 -8.26 17.83
N HIS A 10 12.83 -7.80 16.62
CA HIS A 10 13.33 -6.47 16.35
C HIS A 10 12.59 -5.81 15.20
N GLN A 11 12.28 -4.52 15.37
CA GLN A 11 11.93 -3.65 14.26
C GLN A 11 13.20 -3.11 13.62
N GLN A 12 13.37 -3.36 12.33
CA GLN A 12 14.41 -2.75 11.52
C GLN A 12 13.78 -1.72 10.57
N VAL A 13 14.13 -0.45 10.79
CA VAL A 13 13.84 0.65 9.87
C VAL A 13 14.84 0.56 8.71
N LEU A 14 14.33 0.50 7.49
CA LEU A 14 15.13 0.38 6.28
C LEU A 14 15.33 1.75 5.65
N ASP A 15 16.57 2.09 5.29
CA ASP A 15 16.85 3.30 4.52
C ASP A 15 16.35 3.14 3.08
N GLY A 16 15.70 4.18 2.55
CA GLY A 16 15.24 4.21 1.16
C GLY A 16 14.17 3.16 0.82
N ALA A 17 13.40 2.70 1.81
CA ALA A 17 12.31 1.75 1.58
C ALA A 17 11.28 2.32 0.60
N VAL A 18 11.09 1.64 -0.55
CA VAL A 18 10.07 1.99 -1.54
C VAL A 18 8.99 0.92 -1.51
N PRO A 19 7.73 1.28 -1.18
CA PRO A 19 6.64 0.32 -1.23
C PRO A 19 6.32 -0.06 -2.68
N VAL A 20 5.85 -1.29 -2.86
CA VAL A 20 5.40 -1.77 -4.17
C VAL A 20 4.09 -1.06 -4.54
N LEU A 21 4.07 -0.45 -5.72
CA LEU A 21 2.85 -0.01 -6.40
C LEU A 21 2.64 -0.87 -7.64
N GLU A 22 1.64 -1.74 -7.59
CA GLU A 22 1.21 -2.53 -8.74
C GLU A 22 0.10 -1.83 -9.50
N GLN A 23 0.12 -1.89 -10.83
CA GLN A 23 -0.91 -1.32 -11.69
C GLN A 23 -1.53 -2.42 -12.54
N VAL A 24 -2.85 -2.56 -12.48
CA VAL A 24 -3.59 -3.58 -13.23
C VAL A 24 -4.82 -2.95 -13.89
N ALA A 25 -5.27 -3.55 -14.99
CA ALA A 25 -6.51 -3.18 -15.66
C ALA A 25 -7.61 -4.20 -15.34
N ALA A 26 -8.86 -3.73 -15.28
CA ALA A 26 -10.04 -4.57 -15.13
C ALA A 26 -11.02 -4.29 -16.27
N ALA A 27 -11.39 -5.32 -17.03
CA ALA A 27 -12.30 -5.19 -18.17
C ALA A 27 -13.76 -5.01 -17.75
N GLY A 28 -14.10 -5.34 -16.49
CA GLY A 28 -15.45 -5.17 -15.96
C GLY A 28 -15.51 -5.22 -14.43
N PRO A 29 -16.72 -5.03 -13.86
CA PRO A 29 -16.90 -4.92 -12.41
C PRO A 29 -16.46 -6.16 -11.60
N GLU A 30 -16.61 -7.36 -12.16
CA GLU A 30 -16.20 -8.60 -11.48
C GLU A 30 -14.67 -8.70 -11.39
N GLU A 31 -13.96 -8.36 -12.46
CA GLU A 31 -12.49 -8.31 -12.46
C GLU A 31 -11.96 -7.21 -11.53
N LEU A 32 -12.61 -6.04 -11.51
CA LEU A 32 -12.27 -4.96 -10.59
C LEU A 32 -12.38 -5.44 -9.14
N ARG A 33 -13.49 -6.11 -8.80
CA ARG A 33 -13.71 -6.66 -7.47
C ARG A 33 -12.67 -7.74 -7.14
N ALA A 34 -12.41 -8.67 -8.04
CA ALA A 34 -11.42 -9.72 -7.84
C ALA A 34 -10.02 -9.15 -7.61
N ALA A 35 -9.63 -8.11 -8.37
CA ALA A 35 -8.33 -7.44 -8.21
C ALA A 35 -8.19 -6.71 -6.87
N VAL A 36 -9.30 -6.13 -6.36
CA VAL A 36 -9.35 -5.52 -5.01
C VAL A 36 -9.28 -6.58 -3.93
N ASP A 37 -10.07 -7.66 -4.03
CA ASP A 37 -10.11 -8.75 -3.05
C ASP A 37 -8.75 -9.47 -2.98
N GLU A 38 -8.10 -9.70 -4.12
CA GLU A 38 -6.74 -10.26 -4.19
C GLU A 38 -5.72 -9.34 -3.52
N ALA A 39 -5.76 -8.03 -3.82
CA ALA A 39 -4.87 -7.06 -3.20
C ALA A 39 -5.08 -7.00 -1.69
N ALA A 40 -6.32 -6.98 -1.22
CA ALA A 40 -6.66 -6.93 0.21
C ALA A 40 -6.31 -8.25 0.94
N GLY A 41 -6.30 -9.38 0.22
CA GLY A 41 -6.00 -10.70 0.75
C GLY A 41 -4.51 -11.03 0.86
N HIS A 42 -3.59 -10.12 0.49
CA HIS A 42 -2.15 -10.37 0.59
C HIS A 42 -1.73 -10.64 2.04
N VAL A 43 -1.06 -11.76 2.27
CA VAL A 43 -0.47 -12.13 3.55
C VAL A 43 1.00 -11.74 3.52
N PHE A 44 1.38 -10.72 4.28
CA PHE A 44 2.78 -10.29 4.39
C PHE A 44 3.63 -11.30 5.15
N ASP A 45 4.87 -11.49 4.73
CA ASP A 45 5.96 -11.93 5.61
C ASP A 45 6.56 -10.71 6.35
N PRO A 46 6.30 -10.51 7.65
CA PRO A 46 6.80 -9.35 8.38
C PRO A 46 8.33 -9.29 8.46
N ALA A 47 9.03 -10.43 8.35
CA ALA A 47 10.48 -10.49 8.46
C ALA A 47 11.18 -10.00 7.18
N GLY A 48 10.61 -10.28 6.01
CA GLY A 48 11.18 -9.93 4.71
C GLY A 48 10.52 -8.77 3.99
N GLU A 49 9.26 -8.45 4.29
CA GLU A 49 8.46 -7.48 3.52
C GLU A 49 8.25 -6.15 4.24
N ILE A 50 8.22 -5.07 3.46
CA ILE A 50 7.69 -3.79 3.93
C ILE A 50 6.20 -4.03 4.22
N PRO A 51 5.69 -3.68 5.43
CA PRO A 51 4.31 -3.95 5.88
C PRO A 51 3.26 -3.05 5.19
N PHE A 52 3.53 -2.63 3.96
CA PHE A 52 2.71 -1.73 3.18
C PHE A 52 2.84 -2.03 1.68
N ARG A 53 1.70 -2.14 1.00
CA ARG A 53 1.58 -2.36 -0.44
C ARG A 53 0.48 -1.47 -1.01
N ALA A 54 0.65 -1.07 -2.27
CA ALA A 54 -0.37 -0.36 -3.02
C ALA A 54 -0.69 -1.08 -4.34
N ARG A 55 -1.96 -1.10 -4.72
CA ARG A 55 -2.41 -1.53 -6.05
C ARG A 55 -3.37 -0.51 -6.64
N LEU A 56 -3.11 -0.05 -7.85
CA LEU A 56 -4.01 0.79 -8.63
C LEU A 56 -4.70 -0.07 -9.69
N VAL A 57 -6.01 -0.22 -9.57
CA VAL A 57 -6.84 -0.93 -10.55
C VAL A 57 -7.54 0.10 -11.43
N THR A 58 -7.32 0.04 -12.75
CA THR A 58 -7.99 0.90 -13.72
C THR A 58 -9.09 0.12 -14.44
N GLY A 59 -10.34 0.56 -14.29
CA GLY A 59 -11.49 -0.01 -14.98
C GLY A 59 -11.54 0.37 -16.46
N ALA A 60 -12.35 -0.37 -17.23
CA ALA A 60 -12.53 -0.15 -18.67
C ALA A 60 -13.08 1.25 -19.04
N ASP A 61 -13.79 1.91 -18.12
CA ASP A 61 -14.31 3.27 -18.27
C ASP A 61 -13.28 4.35 -17.88
N GLY A 62 -12.07 3.95 -17.47
CA GLY A 62 -11.02 4.84 -16.97
C GLY A 62 -11.16 5.19 -15.48
N GLY A 63 -12.19 4.70 -14.79
CA GLY A 63 -12.31 4.81 -13.34
C GLY A 63 -11.16 4.08 -12.64
N GLN A 64 -10.70 4.61 -11.50
CA GLN A 64 -9.55 4.06 -10.79
C GLN A 64 -9.88 3.77 -9.32
N VAL A 65 -9.42 2.62 -8.84
CA VAL A 65 -9.46 2.25 -7.43
C VAL A 65 -8.03 2.04 -6.93
N LEU A 66 -7.63 2.84 -5.94
CA LEU A 66 -6.36 2.68 -5.24
C LEU A 66 -6.58 1.88 -3.96
N VAL A 67 -6.00 0.68 -3.89
CA VAL A 67 -5.96 -0.14 -2.67
C VAL A 67 -4.66 0.15 -1.95
N LEU A 68 -4.75 0.61 -0.70
CA LEU A 68 -3.62 0.76 0.21
C LEU A 68 -3.75 -0.31 1.30
N LEU A 69 -2.87 -1.31 1.26
CA LEU A 69 -2.85 -2.39 2.24
C LEU A 69 -1.71 -2.16 3.22
N LEU A 70 -2.07 -1.94 4.49
CA LEU A 70 -1.15 -1.74 5.60
C LEU A 70 -1.33 -2.87 6.61
N HIS A 71 -0.25 -3.54 6.98
CA HIS A 71 -0.31 -4.48 8.09
C HIS A 71 -0.42 -3.70 9.42
N HIS A 72 -1.34 -4.11 10.29
CA HIS A 72 -1.57 -3.48 11.60
C HIS A 72 -0.35 -3.38 12.54
N ILE A 73 0.74 -4.10 12.26
CA ILE A 73 1.98 -4.01 13.04
C ILE A 73 2.70 -2.66 12.82
N ALA A 74 2.39 -1.99 11.70
CA ALA A 74 3.00 -0.73 11.27
C ALA A 74 2.04 0.47 11.35
N GLY A 75 0.77 0.25 11.67
CA GLY A 75 -0.19 1.33 11.87
C GLY A 75 -1.54 0.86 12.40
N ASP A 76 -2.32 1.82 12.84
CA ASP A 76 -3.63 1.64 13.45
C ASP A 76 -4.68 2.58 12.83
N GLY A 77 -5.91 2.49 13.31
CA GLY A 77 -7.00 3.34 12.83
C GLY A 77 -6.80 4.84 13.08
N TRP A 78 -5.95 5.25 14.03
CA TRP A 78 -5.61 6.65 14.26
C TRP A 78 -4.59 7.17 13.25
N SER A 79 -3.67 6.30 12.79
CA SER A 79 -2.67 6.65 11.78
C SER A 79 -3.24 6.74 10.36
N THR A 80 -4.32 6.03 10.06
CA THR A 80 -4.91 5.98 8.71
C THR A 80 -5.31 7.36 8.15
N PRO A 81 -6.05 8.23 8.88
CA PRO A 81 -6.37 9.57 8.39
C PRO A 81 -5.12 10.42 8.11
N CYS A 82 -4.08 10.31 8.94
CA CYS A 82 -2.82 11.02 8.74
C CYS A 82 -2.11 10.57 7.45
N LEU A 83 -2.01 9.25 7.24
CA LEU A 83 -1.44 8.67 6.02
C LEU A 83 -2.15 9.19 4.76
N LEU A 84 -3.48 9.24 4.78
CA LEU A 84 -4.27 9.71 3.64
C LEU A 84 -4.11 11.22 3.39
N ALA A 85 -4.01 12.02 4.46
CA ALA A 85 -3.78 13.47 4.36
C ALA A 85 -2.39 13.78 3.78
N ASP A 86 -1.36 13.05 4.22
CA ASP A 86 0.00 13.20 3.70
C ASP A 86 0.08 12.76 2.24
N LEU A 87 -0.62 11.68 1.87
CA LEU A 87 -0.71 11.22 0.48
C LEU A 87 -1.38 12.25 -0.42
N ASP A 88 -2.53 12.83 -0.03
CA ASP A 88 -3.20 13.88 -0.80
C ASP A 88 -2.30 15.10 -0.99
N THR A 89 -1.65 15.55 0.09
CA THR A 89 -0.72 16.68 0.06
C THR A 89 0.42 16.43 -0.93
N ALA A 90 1.06 15.26 -0.82
CA ALA A 90 2.19 14.87 -1.65
C ALA A 90 1.80 14.63 -3.12
N TYR A 91 0.59 14.11 -3.36
CA TYR A 91 0.06 13.87 -4.70
C TYR A 91 -0.26 15.19 -5.41
N ARG A 92 -1.00 16.10 -4.76
CA ARG A 92 -1.32 17.42 -5.32
C ARG A 92 -0.08 18.23 -5.64
N ALA A 93 0.90 18.23 -4.74
CA ALA A 93 2.16 18.92 -4.98
C ALA A 93 2.86 18.44 -6.26
N ARG A 94 2.89 17.13 -6.52
CA ARG A 94 3.46 16.56 -7.75
C ARG A 94 2.59 16.81 -8.98
N ALA A 95 1.28 16.66 -8.86
CA ALA A 95 0.34 16.90 -9.97
C ALA A 95 0.39 18.35 -10.48
N GLU A 96 0.69 19.30 -9.60
CA GLU A 96 0.82 20.72 -9.92
C GLU A 96 2.26 21.15 -10.23
N GLY A 97 3.23 20.23 -10.24
CA GLY A 97 4.64 20.54 -10.53
C GLY A 97 5.35 21.38 -9.47
N ARG A 98 4.91 21.30 -8.21
CA ARG A 98 5.45 22.03 -7.05
C ARG A 98 6.41 21.21 -6.18
N ALA A 99 6.72 19.98 -6.59
CA ALA A 99 7.58 19.03 -5.88
C ALA A 99 8.54 18.33 -6.85
#